data_AF-K9GPG1-F1
#
_entry.id   AF-K9GPG1-F1
#
_cell.length_a   1.000
_cell.length_b   1.000
_cell.length_c   1.000
_cell.angle_alpha   90.00
_cell.angle_beta   90.00
_cell.angle_gamma   90.00
#
_symmetry.space_group_name_H-M   'P 1'
#
loop_
_entity.id
_entity.type
_entity.pdbx_description
1 polymer ?
#
loop_
_entity_poly.entity_id
_entity_poly.type
_entity_poly.pdbx_seq_one_letter_code
_entity_poly.pdbx_strand_id
1 'polypeptide(L)' 'MGCAAKTLNEWVKKAEINRGQRAGIPTEMTEKMKALARENRELRQANEILHKASAYFAQAEFDRRSKS' A
#
# COMPACT_ATOMS: atom_id res chain seq x y z
N MET A 1 1.77 1.76 42.05
CA MET A 1 1.30 1.77 40.64
C MET A 1 2.06 2.86 39.88
N GLY A 2 3.34 2.61 39.56
CA GLY A 2 4.19 3.63 38.95
C GLY A 2 4.47 3.28 37.49
N CYS A 3 3.69 3.81 36.55
CA CYS A 3 4.18 3.91 35.18
C CYS A 3 5.42 4.80 35.25
N ALA A 4 6.59 4.29 34.83
CA ALA A 4 7.81 5.08 34.79
C ALA A 4 7.53 6.38 34.01
N ALA A 5 7.89 7.53 34.57
CA ALA A 5 7.55 8.85 34.01
C ALA A 5 7.93 8.99 32.52
N LYS A 6 8.96 8.26 32.08
CA LYS A 6 9.37 8.13 30.69
C LYS A 6 8.29 7.54 29.79
N THR A 7 7.66 6.43 30.18
CA THR A 7 6.61 5.75 29.39
C THR A 7 5.38 6.64 29.26
N LEU A 8 5.00 7.34 30.33
CA LEU A 8 3.90 8.31 30.27
C LEU A 8 4.22 9.45 29.29
N ASN A 9 5.45 9.97 29.33
CA ASN A 9 5.88 11.03 28.43
C ASN A 9 5.85 10.59 26.95
N GLU A 10 6.26 9.36 26.66
CA GLU A 10 6.18 8.78 25.32
C GLU A 10 4.73 8.67 24.82
N TRP A 11 3.80 8.30 25.69
CA TRP A 11 2.37 8.22 25.33
C TRP A 11 1.77 9.60 25.05
N VAL A 12 2.12 10.60 25.86
CA VAL A 12 1.72 12.00 25.63
C VAL A 12 2.24 12.48 24.29
N LYS A 13 3.53 12.27 23.99
CA LYS A 13 4.12 12.63 22.68
C LYS A 13 3.40 11.96 21.52
N LYS A 14 3.10 10.67 21.64
CA LYS A 14 2.37 9.93 20.60
C LYS A 14 0.94 10.48 20.41
N ALA A 15 0.27 10.84 21.51
CA ALA A 15 -1.05 11.46 21.45
C ALA A 15 -1.01 12.85 20.81
N GLU A 16 -0.02 13.69 21.13
CA GLU A 16 0.19 15.00 20.50
C GLU A 16 0.42 14.86 18.98
N ILE A 17 1.24 13.90 18.56
CA ILE A 17 1.48 13.59 17.14
C ILE A 17 0.19 13.15 16.45
N ASN A 18 -0.55 12.22 17.07
CA ASN A 18 -1.81 11.74 16.51
C ASN A 18 -2.87 12.85 16.43
N ARG A 19 -2.83 13.86 17.32
CA ARG A 19 -3.71 15.03 17.31
C ARG A 19 -3.21 16.18 16.41
N GLY A 20 -2.05 16.02 15.77
CA GLY A 20 -1.44 17.08 14.96
C GLY A 20 -0.89 18.27 15.77
N GLN A 21 -0.81 18.13 17.09
CA GLN A 21 -0.28 19.17 18.00
C GLN A 21 1.27 19.16 18.03
N ARG A 22 1.88 18.09 17.53
CA ARG A 22 3.32 17.91 17.42
C ARG A 22 3.68 17.33 16.06
N ALA A 23 4.80 17.78 15.49
CA ALA A 23 5.35 17.20 14.27
C ALA A 23 5.65 15.70 14.44
N GLY A 24 5.19 14.91 13.50
CA GLY A 24 5.36 13.45 13.45
C GLY A 24 4.37 12.82 12.49
N ILE A 25 4.55 11.54 12.18
CA ILE A 25 3.60 10.79 11.35
C ILE A 25 2.54 10.18 12.28
N PRO A 26 1.25 10.51 12.10
CA PRO A 26 0.18 9.89 12.86
C PRO A 26 0.16 8.37 12.67
N THR A 27 -0.20 7.64 13.71
CA THR A 27 -0.26 6.17 13.68
C THR A 27 -1.21 5.69 12.58
N GLU A 28 -2.36 6.35 12.44
CA GLU A 28 -3.33 6.04 11.38
C GLU A 28 -2.74 6.19 9.97
N MET A 29 -1.90 7.21 9.75
CA MET A 29 -1.26 7.45 8.47
C MET A 29 -0.28 6.31 8.13
N THR A 30 0.48 5.83 9.12
CA THR A 30 1.39 4.68 8.91
C THR A 30 0.64 3.40 8.54
N GLU A 31 -0.51 3.14 9.17
CA GLU A 31 -1.33 1.97 8.88
C GLU A 31 -2.00 2.08 7.49
N LYS A 32 -2.51 3.26 7.13
CA LYS A 32 -3.02 3.54 5.79
C LYS A 32 -1.95 3.35 4.71
N MET A 33 -0.73 3.84 4.94
CA MET A 33 0.38 3.65 4.00
C MET A 33 0.71 2.16 3.78
N LYS A 34 0.72 1.35 4.84
CA LYS A 34 0.93 -0.11 4.71
C LYS A 34 -0.19 -0.79 3.92
N ALA A 35 -1.44 -0.44 4.20
CA ALA A 35 -2.59 -0.99 3.48
C ALA A 35 -2.54 -0.64 1.99
N LEU A 36 -2.28 0.63 1.66
CA LEU A 36 -2.14 1.11 0.29
C LEU A 36 -0.94 0.48 -0.44
N ALA A 37 0.18 0.26 0.26
CA ALA A 37 1.34 -0.41 -0.33
C ALA A 37 1.03 -1.87 -0.68
N ARG A 38 0.27 -2.57 0.17
CA ARG A 38 -0.20 -3.93 -0.10
C ARG A 38 -1.14 -3.96 -1.30
N GLU A 39 -2.16 -3.11 -1.31
CA GLU A 39 -3.13 -3.03 -2.40
C GLU A 39 -2.46 -2.70 -3.74
N ASN A 40 -1.56 -1.71 -3.77
CA ASN A 40 -0.79 -1.38 -4.97
C ASN A 40 0.04 -2.57 -5.48
N ARG A 41 0.61 -3.36 -4.58
CA ARG A 41 1.37 -4.55 -4.97
C ARG A 41 0.47 -5.63 -5.58
N GLU A 42 -0.73 -5.81 -5.06
CA GLU A 42 -1.73 -6.75 -5.61
C GLU A 42 -2.25 -6.27 -6.97
N LEU A 43 -2.58 -5.00 -7.10
CA LEU A 43 -3.01 -4.38 -8.35
C LEU A 43 -1.93 -4.48 -9.44
N ARG A 44 -0.66 -4.27 -9.09
CA ARG A 44 0.45 -4.42 -10.04
C ARG A 44 0.60 -5.85 -10.55
N GLN A 45 0.46 -6.84 -9.67
CA GLN A 45 0.48 -8.26 -10.07
C GLN A 45 -0.70 -8.59 -10.99
N ALA A 46 -1.91 -8.14 -10.65
CA ALA A 46 -3.09 -8.34 -11.48
C ALA A 46 -2.91 -7.70 -12.87
N ASN A 47 -2.43 -6.45 -12.92
CA ASN A 47 -2.16 -5.76 -14.18
C ASN A 47 -1.10 -6.47 -15.02
N GLU A 48 -0.07 -7.06 -14.41
CA GLU A 48 0.94 -7.82 -15.15
C GLU A 48 0.34 -9.09 -15.80
N ILE A 49 -0.55 -9.79 -15.08
CA ILE A 49 -1.27 -10.95 -15.62
C ILE A 49 -2.13 -10.53 -16.80
N LEU A 50 -2.91 -9.45 -16.65
CA LEU A 50 -3.76 -8.93 -17.70
C LEU A 50 -2.94 -8.49 -18.92
N HIS A 51 -1.83 -7.81 -18.71
CA HIS A 51 -0.95 -7.40 -19.80
C HIS A 51 -0.40 -8.60 -20.60
N LYS A 52 0.07 -9.64 -19.90
CA LYS A 52 0.52 -10.89 -20.53
C LYS A 52 -0.60 -11.59 -21.29
N ALA A 53 -1.79 -11.66 -20.71
CA ALA A 53 -2.95 -12.24 -21.37
C ALA A 53 -3.33 -11.46 -22.64
N SER A 54 -3.39 -10.12 -22.57
CA SER A 54 -3.65 -9.27 -23.73
C SER A 54 -2.62 -9.47 -24.84
N ALA A 55 -1.32 -9.57 -24.50
CA ALA A 55 -0.28 -9.84 -25.48
C ALA A 55 -0.46 -11.21 -26.15
N TYR A 56 -0.77 -12.24 -25.36
CA TYR A 56 -1.04 -13.58 -25.87
C TYR A 56 -2.23 -13.61 -26.84
N PHE A 57 -3.35 -12.97 -26.45
CA PHE A 57 -4.53 -12.91 -27.31
C PHE A 57 -4.27 -12.13 -28.60
N ALA A 58 -3.56 -11.00 -28.53
CA ALA A 58 -3.20 -10.23 -29.71
C ALA A 58 -2.36 -11.06 -30.70
N GLN A 59 -1.40 -11.85 -30.20
CA GLN A 59 -0.60 -12.74 -31.05
C GLN A 59 -1.47 -13.83 -31.69
N ALA A 60 -2.35 -14.48 -30.92
CA ALA A 60 -3.22 -15.52 -31.44
C ALA A 60 -4.19 -15.00 -32.52
N GLU A 61 -4.72 -13.79 -32.34
CA GLU A 61 -5.54 -13.14 -33.37
C GLU A 61 -4.75 -12.81 -34.64
N PHE A 62 -3.53 -12.31 -34.49
CA PHE A 62 -2.64 -12.04 -35.61
C PHE A 62 -2.34 -13.32 -36.41
N ASP A 63 -1.97 -14.39 -35.71
CA ASP A 63 -1.68 -15.69 -36.32
C ASP A 63 -2.89 -16.22 -37.09
N ARG A 64 -4.10 -16.09 -36.52
CA ARG A 64 -5.35 -16.50 -37.19
C ARG A 64 -5.60 -15.73 -38.49
N ARG A 65 -5.36 -14.41 -38.49
CA ARG A 65 -5.54 -13.57 -39.68
C ARG A 65 -4.50 -13.88 -40.75
N SER A 66 -3.28 -14.20 -40.37
CA SER A 66 -2.19 -14.50 -41.31
C SER A 66 -2.35 -15.81 -42.10
N LYS A 67 -3.17 -16.74 -41.58
CA LYS A 67 -3.44 -18.05 -42.18
C LYS A 67 -4.74 -18.08 -43.01
N SER A 68 -5.50 -16.99 -43.01
CA SER A 68 -6.72 -16.82 -43.82
C SER A 68 -6.42 -16.08 -45.11
#